data_AF-A0A939L490-F1
#
_entry.id   AF-A0A939L490-F1
#
_cell.length_a   1.000
_cell.length_b   1.000
_cell.length_c   1.000
_cell.angle_alpha   90.00
_cell.angle_beta   90.00
_cell.angle_gamma   90.00
#
_symmetry.space_group_name_H-M   'P 1'
#
loop_
_entity.id
_entity.type
_entity.pdbx_description
1 polymer ?
#
loop_
_entity_poly.entity_id
_entity_poly.type
_entity_poly.pdbx_seq_one_letter_code
_entity_poly.pdbx_strand_id
1 'polypeptide(L)'
;MSKLGSLALVCADNPAAFLGTGPASHRSARKAQFDDPDPARREGLARIRARILAIAGGATSPVPQERIAELARRIPHCRLVTIEAGHLVHSARPREYVAGVAPFLKR
;
A
#
# COMPACT_ATOMS: atom_id res chain seq x y z
N MET A 1 -18.13 -2.50 10.94
CA MET A 1 -18.15 -1.68 9.70
C MET A 1 -16.73 -1.28 9.31
N SER A 2 -15.96 -2.18 8.69
CA SER A 2 -14.56 -1.89 8.33
C SER A 2 -14.49 -1.38 6.89
N LYS A 3 -14.37 -0.05 6.76
CA LYS A 3 -14.09 0.66 5.50
C LYS A 3 -12.77 0.14 4.94
N LEU A 4 -12.79 -0.32 3.68
CA LEU A 4 -11.59 -0.74 2.98
C LEU A 4 -10.64 0.46 2.90
N GLY A 5 -9.49 0.35 3.56
CA GLY A 5 -8.47 1.36 3.51
C GLY A 5 -7.56 1.15 2.30
N SER A 6 -7.48 2.13 1.42
CA SER A 6 -6.48 2.21 0.35
C SER A 6 -5.06 2.31 0.95
N LEU A 7 -4.28 1.24 0.85
CA LEU A 7 -2.82 1.32 0.95
C LEU A 7 -2.31 1.90 -0.38
N ALA A 8 -1.60 3.02 -0.33
CA ALA A 8 -0.93 3.55 -1.52
C ALA A 8 0.42 2.85 -1.68
N LEU A 9 0.46 1.86 -2.56
CA LEU A 9 1.70 1.24 -3.04
C LEU A 9 2.05 1.89 -4.38
N VAL A 10 3.17 2.59 -4.45
CA VAL A 10 3.65 3.19 -5.70
C VAL A 10 4.72 2.28 -6.29
N CYS A 11 4.46 1.73 -7.47
CA CYS A 11 5.39 0.92 -8.24
C CYS A 11 6.13 1.81 -9.25
N ALA A 12 7.46 1.70 -9.34
CA ALA A 12 8.23 2.50 -10.30
C ALA A 12 7.85 2.22 -11.76
N ASP A 13 7.53 0.97 -12.08
CA ASP A 13 7.18 0.52 -13.44
C ASP A 13 5.69 0.73 -13.77
N ASN A 14 4.90 1.18 -12.80
CA ASN A 14 3.52 1.61 -12.99
C ASN A 14 3.14 2.61 -11.88
N PRO A 15 3.36 3.92 -12.11
CA PRO A 15 3.05 4.96 -11.12
C PRO A 15 1.55 5.10 -10.84
N ALA A 16 0.69 4.43 -11.64
CA ALA A 16 -0.76 4.45 -11.55
C ALA A 16 -1.36 3.13 -11.02
N ALA A 17 -0.57 2.21 -10.46
CA ALA A 17 -1.06 0.96 -9.86
C ALA A 17 -1.86 1.22 -8.56
N PHE A 18 -3.01 1.88 -8.70
CA PHE A 18 -4.03 2.00 -7.69
C PHE A 18 -4.83 0.70 -7.68
N LEU A 19 -4.61 -0.15 -6.68
CA LEU A 19 -5.42 -1.36 -6.50
C LEU A 19 -6.80 -0.99 -5.95
N GLY A 20 -7.71 -0.56 -6.84
CA GLY A 20 -9.14 -0.54 -6.55
C GLY A 20 -10.03 0.24 -7.52
N THR A 21 -10.85 -0.46 -8.30
CA THR A 21 -12.34 -0.45 -8.25
C THR A 21 -12.93 -1.31 -9.39
N GLY A 22 -13.88 -2.18 -9.06
CA GLY A 22 -14.68 -3.01 -9.98
C GLY A 22 -16.03 -3.37 -9.31
N PRO A 23 -17.09 -3.69 -10.06
CA PRO A 23 -18.49 -3.62 -9.62
C PRO A 23 -18.92 -4.63 -8.53
N ALA A 24 -20.08 -4.35 -7.92
CA ALA A 24 -20.44 -4.67 -6.54
C ALA A 24 -20.71 -6.14 -6.13
N SER A 25 -20.67 -7.14 -7.01
CA SER A 25 -20.84 -8.56 -6.61
C SER A 25 -19.59 -9.22 -6.00
N HIS A 26 -18.45 -8.53 -5.96
CA HIS A 26 -17.16 -9.08 -5.49
C HIS A 26 -16.79 -8.74 -4.03
N ARG A 27 -17.63 -8.01 -3.29
CA ARG A 27 -17.23 -7.40 -2.01
C ARG A 27 -16.85 -8.42 -0.93
N SER A 28 -17.58 -9.53 -0.82
CA SER A 28 -17.35 -10.55 0.22
C SER A 28 -16.12 -11.42 -0.08
N ALA A 29 -15.98 -11.87 -1.33
CA ALA A 29 -14.81 -12.62 -1.78
C ALA A 29 -13.51 -11.79 -1.68
N ARG A 30 -13.59 -10.48 -1.98
CA ARG A 30 -12.46 -9.57 -1.79
C ARG A 30 -12.09 -9.39 -0.32
N LYS A 31 -13.08 -9.27 0.57
CA LYS A 31 -12.82 -9.17 2.02
C LYS A 31 -12.10 -10.43 2.54
N ALA A 32 -12.61 -11.61 2.20
CA ALA A 32 -11.99 -12.88 2.59
C ALA A 32 -10.53 -12.98 2.13
N GLN A 33 -10.19 -12.53 0.92
CA GLN A 33 -8.80 -12.51 0.44
C GLN A 33 -7.88 -11.53 1.19
N PHE A 34 -8.41 -10.47 1.79
CA PHE A 34 -7.64 -9.54 2.62
C PHE A 34 -7.44 -10.08 4.04
N ASP A 35 -8.47 -10.73 4.58
CA ASP A 35 -8.46 -11.28 5.93
C ASP A 35 -7.61 -12.56 6.01
N ASP A 36 -7.70 -13.42 5.00
CA ASP A 36 -6.93 -14.67 4.85
C ASP A 36 -6.30 -14.78 3.45
N PRO A 37 -5.15 -14.13 3.22
CA PRO A 37 -4.50 -14.17 1.93
C PRO A 37 -3.83 -15.53 1.68
N ASP A 38 -4.19 -16.16 0.56
CA ASP A 38 -3.54 -17.34 -0.02
C ASP A 38 -2.00 -17.28 0.16
N PRO A 39 -1.38 -18.31 0.78
CA PRO A 39 0.07 -18.38 0.98
C PRO A 39 0.89 -18.16 -0.30
N ALA A 40 0.41 -18.63 -1.46
CA ALA A 40 1.09 -18.47 -2.75
C ALA A 40 1.21 -17.00 -3.18
N ARG A 41 0.28 -16.14 -2.73
CA ARG A 41 0.35 -14.68 -2.93
C ARG A 41 1.44 -14.06 -2.07
N ARG A 42 1.67 -14.59 -0.86
CA ARG A 42 2.75 -14.12 0.03
C ARG A 42 4.13 -14.46 -0.54
N GLU A 43 4.27 -15.63 -1.16
CA GLU A 43 5.50 -16.00 -1.88
C GLU A 43 5.74 -15.15 -3.12
N GLY A 44 4.66 -14.68 -3.78
CA GLY A 44 4.73 -13.76 -4.91
C GLY A 44 5.41 -12.43 -4.59
N LEU A 45 5.32 -11.94 -3.35
CA LEU A 45 5.94 -10.67 -2.94
C LEU A 45 7.47 -10.70 -3.05
N ALA A 46 8.09 -11.83 -2.69
CA ALA A 46 9.54 -12.01 -2.78
C ALA A 46 10.04 -12.06 -4.23
N ARG A 47 9.15 -12.34 -5.20
CA ARG A 47 9.47 -12.36 -6.62
C ARG A 47 9.45 -10.96 -7.26
N ILE A 48 8.93 -9.94 -6.59
CA ILE A 48 8.86 -8.59 -7.15
C ILE A 48 10.25 -7.97 -7.22
N ARG A 49 10.67 -7.61 -8.44
CA ARG A 49 11.97 -6.96 -8.70
C ARG A 49 11.87 -5.45 -8.97
N ALA A 50 10.66 -4.94 -9.24
CA ALA A 50 10.42 -3.52 -9.37
C ALA A 50 10.76 -2.78 -8.06
N ARG A 51 11.24 -1.53 -8.17
CA ARG A 51 11.33 -0.65 -7.00
C ARG A 51 9.93 -0.30 -6.53
N ILE A 52 9.74 -0.29 -5.21
CA ILE A 52 8.46 0.00 -4.58
C ILE A 52 8.63 1.04 -3.48
N LEU A 53 7.68 1.97 -3.41
CA LEU A 53 7.50 2.86 -2.26
C LEU A 53 6.14 2.58 -1.62
N ALA A 54 6.16 2.16 -0.36
CA ALA A 54 4.97 2.07 0.49
C ALA A 54 4.91 3.33 1.37
N ILE A 55 3.75 4.01 1.38
CA ILE A 55 3.51 5.16 2.25
C ILE A 55 2.40 4.81 3.23
N ALA A 56 2.73 4.85 4.53
CA ALA A 56 1.83 4.52 5.61
C ALA A 56 1.34 5.78 6.33
N GLY A 57 0.13 5.70 6.88
CA GLY A 57 -0.60 6.83 7.47
C GLY A 57 -0.38 7.04 8.98
N GLY A 58 0.42 6.18 9.61
CA GLY A 58 0.71 6.29 11.04
C GLY A 58 -0.42 5.79 11.94
N ALA A 59 -0.33 6.10 13.23
CA ALA A 59 -1.17 5.51 14.27
C ALA A 59 -2.66 5.86 14.15
N THR A 60 -2.98 6.97 13.48
CA THR A 60 -4.36 7.43 13.24
C THR A 60 -4.99 6.77 12.01
N SER A 61 -4.23 5.97 11.26
CA SER A 61 -4.76 5.22 10.13
C SER A 61 -5.55 4.00 10.62
N PRO A 62 -6.72 3.71 10.03
CA PRO A 62 -7.46 2.48 10.32
C PRO A 62 -6.76 1.23 9.74
N VAL A 63 -5.70 1.39 8.95
CA VAL A 63 -4.91 0.28 8.40
C VAL A 63 -3.83 -0.11 9.43
N PRO A 64 -3.68 -1.39 9.81
CA PRO A 64 -2.64 -1.82 10.74
C PRO A 64 -1.24 -1.55 10.18
N GLN A 65 -0.43 -0.77 10.90
CA GLN A 65 0.88 -0.33 10.44
C GLN A 65 1.88 -1.49 10.39
N GLU A 66 1.75 -2.45 11.30
CA GLU A 66 2.57 -3.66 11.39
C GLU A 66 2.42 -4.53 10.13
N ARG A 67 1.20 -4.60 9.57
CA ARG A 67 0.94 -5.33 8.32
C ARG A 67 1.60 -4.65 7.13
N ILE A 68 1.63 -3.31 7.10
CA ILE A 68 2.34 -2.56 6.06
C ILE A 68 3.85 -2.80 6.19
N ALA A 69 4.39 -2.78 7.41
CA ALA A 69 5.79 -3.07 7.69
C ALA A 69 6.19 -4.51 7.33
N GLU A 70 5.33 -5.48 7.59
CA GLU A 70 5.54 -6.88 7.18
C GLU A 70 5.55 -7.02 5.65
N LEU A 71 4.61 -6.38 4.95
CA LEU A 71 4.57 -6.38 3.49
C LEU A 71 5.84 -5.76 2.91
N ALA A 72 6.28 -4.61 3.42
CA ALA A 72 7.48 -3.94 2.95
C ALA A 72 8.74 -4.80 3.14
N ARG A 73 8.87 -5.51 4.28
CA ARG A 73 10.00 -6.43 4.54
C ARG A 73 10.06 -7.62 3.59
N ARG A 74 8.91 -8.07 3.06
CA ARG A 74 8.85 -9.23 2.16
C ARG A 74 9.23 -8.90 0.72
N ILE A 75 9.23 -7.62 0.34
CA ILE A 75 9.53 -7.19 -1.03
C ILE A 75 10.97 -6.66 -1.09
N PRO A 76 11.87 -7.28 -1.87
CA PRO A 76 13.32 -6.98 -1.86
C PRO A 76 13.70 -5.51 -2.07
N HIS A 77 12.90 -4.76 -2.83
CA HIS A 77 13.18 -3.37 -3.18
C HIS A 77 12.08 -2.40 -2.73
N CYS A 78 11.37 -2.74 -1.65
CA CYS A 78 10.36 -1.88 -1.06
C CYS A 78 10.95 -0.98 0.02
N ARG A 79 10.76 0.33 -0.15
CA ARG A 79 10.99 1.33 0.89
C ARG A 79 9.67 1.68 1.56
N LEU A 80 9.63 1.68 2.89
CA LEU A 80 8.50 2.15 3.67
C LEU A 80 8.77 3.55 4.21
N VAL A 81 7.82 4.46 4.06
CA VAL A 81 7.80 5.78 4.68
C VAL A 81 6.47 5.94 5.43
N THR A 82 6.53 6.43 6.66
CA THR A 82 5.33 6.75 7.44
C THR A 82 5.14 8.26 7.51
N ILE A 83 3.93 8.72 7.23
CA ILE A 83 3.49 10.09 7.36
C ILE A 83 2.27 10.07 8.29
N GLU A 84 2.35 10.73 9.45
CA GLU A 84 1.28 10.78 10.45
C GLU A 84 0.10 11.65 9.96
N ALA A 85 -0.69 11.08 9.05
CA ALA A 85 -1.76 11.76 8.31
C ALA A 85 -3.07 10.96 8.27
N GLY A 86 -3.11 9.80 8.94
CA GLY A 86 -4.25 8.91 8.95
C GLY A 86 -4.46 8.26 7.59
N HIS A 87 -5.71 8.00 7.23
CA HIS A 87 -6.01 7.15 6.08
C HIS A 87 -5.64 7.78 4.72
N LEU A 88 -5.88 9.07 4.55
CA LEU A 88 -5.81 9.76 3.26
C LEU A 88 -4.55 10.65 3.20
N VAL A 89 -3.37 10.03 3.28
CA VAL A 89 -2.07 10.73 3.37
C VAL A 89 -1.90 11.81 2.30
N HIS A 90 -2.22 11.51 1.04
CA HIS A 90 -2.11 12.45 -0.08
C HIS A 90 -3.03 13.67 0.05
N SER A 91 -4.20 13.51 0.68
CA SER A 91 -5.15 14.60 0.90
C SER A 91 -4.85 15.39 2.16
N ALA A 92 -4.44 14.71 3.23
CA ALA A 92 -4.21 15.33 4.54
C ALA A 92 -2.83 16.01 4.63
N ARG A 93 -1.81 15.44 3.98
CA ARG A 93 -0.43 15.96 3.95
C ARG A 93 0.14 15.92 2.52
N PRO A 94 -0.44 16.67 1.56
CA PRO A 94 -0.06 16.62 0.15
C PRO A 94 1.41 16.96 -0.10
N ARG A 95 1.97 17.93 0.62
CA ARG A 95 3.37 18.35 0.46
C ARG A 95 4.35 17.24 0.88
N GLU A 96 4.11 16.61 2.02
CA GLU A 96 4.93 15.51 2.54
C GLU A 96 4.81 14.26 1.65
N TYR A 97 3.59 13.98 1.17
CA TYR A 97 3.36 12.91 0.21
C TYR A 97 4.18 13.11 -1.08
N VAL A 98 4.11 14.30 -1.69
CA VAL A 98 4.89 14.62 -2.90
C VAL A 98 6.40 14.57 -2.62
N ALA A 99 6.85 15.04 -1.45
CA ALA A 99 8.25 14.96 -1.06
C ALA A 99 8.76 13.51 -0.94
N GLY A 100 7.90 12.56 -0.57
CA GLY A 100 8.23 11.14 -0.56
C GLY A 100 8.22 10.50 -1.96
N VAL A 101 7.23 10.85 -2.78
CA VAL A 101 7.00 10.23 -4.10
C VAL A 101 7.92 10.79 -5.19
N ALA A 102 8.10 12.10 -5.28
CA ALA A 102 8.83 12.71 -6.39
C ALA A 102 10.29 12.23 -6.52
N PRO A 103 11.08 12.09 -5.43
CA PRO A 103 12.44 11.54 -5.53
C PRO A 103 12.47 10.05 -5.90
N PHE A 104 11.40 9.30 -5.58
CA PHE A 104 11.30 7.89 -5.93
C PHE A 104 11.10 7.70 -7.44
N LEU A 105 10.29 8.55 -8.07
CA LEU A 105 10.00 8.51 -9.51
C LEU A 105 11.12 9.04 -10.41
N LYS A 106 12.06 9.83 -9.87
CA LYS A 106 13.17 10.44 -10.63
C LYS A 106 14.44 9.58 -10.71
N ARG A 107 14.45 8.45 -10.01
CA ARG A 107 15.52 7.43 -10.05
C ARG A 107 14.99 6.21 -10.77
#